data_AF-A0A9D4SA32-F1
#
_entry.id   AF-A0A9D4SA32-F1
#
_cell.length_a   1.000
_cell.length_b   1.000
_cell.length_c   1.000
_cell.angle_alpha   90.00
_cell.angle_beta   90.00
_cell.angle_gamma   90.00
#
_symmetry.space_group_name_H-M   'P 1'
#
loop_
_entity.id
_entity.type
_entity.pdbx_description
1 polymer ?
#
loop_
_entity_poly.entity_id
_entity_poly.type
_entity_poly.pdbx_seq_one_letter_code
_entity_poly.pdbx_strand_id
1 'polypeptide(L)'
;MDLKPSHIFYSQDSINNFFDKRSSHNRTKLGETLDSICEGRCHALSIPTITVVKLDGKWVTADNRRLWVFHQLKRLGKCDTIPVRISPYIPAAKLTSNNWGTSVCVRGPAGGYWHNAPTPPTGFAYKSVPTRMTTALKSNVEHSSPLTKRSTSDSLQTNPIRSGLHSTYKAQVPATPIRYPLSKWPTFSDISKAHDDHSHR
;
A
#
# COMPACT_ATOMS: atom_id res chain seq x y z
N MET A 1 -5.30 16.71 -1.09
CA MET A 1 -4.50 16.82 0.15
C MET A 1 -3.43 15.75 0.07
N ASP A 2 -2.21 16.06 0.53
CA ASP A 2 -1.11 15.10 0.58
C ASP A 2 -0.75 14.77 2.03
N LEU A 3 -0.49 13.50 2.31
CA LEU A 3 -0.13 13.01 3.64
C LEU A 3 1.12 12.14 3.58
N LYS A 4 1.93 12.16 4.64
CA LYS A 4 2.99 11.16 4.82
C LYS A 4 2.35 9.80 5.09
N PRO A 5 2.77 8.71 4.43
CA PRO A 5 2.26 7.37 4.74
C PRO A 5 2.34 7.04 6.24
N SER A 6 3.42 7.45 6.91
CA SER A 6 3.63 7.27 8.36
C SER A 6 2.62 7.99 9.26
N HIS A 7 1.82 8.93 8.73
CA HIS A 7 0.76 9.62 9.48
C HIS A 7 -0.64 9.01 9.24
N ILE A 8 -0.72 7.91 8.49
CA ILE A 8 -1.96 7.24 8.15
C ILE A 8 -1.98 5.85 8.78
N PHE A 9 -3.06 5.58 9.51
CA PHE A 9 -3.25 4.37 10.30
C PHE A 9 -4.14 3.38 9.56
N TYR A 10 -3.85 2.09 9.74
CA TYR A 10 -4.68 1.00 9.25
C TYR A 10 -6.00 0.96 10.03
N SER A 11 -7.09 0.68 9.33
CA SER A 11 -8.37 0.45 9.99
C SER A 11 -8.52 -0.99 10.49
N GLN A 12 -7.76 -1.94 9.94
CA GLN A 12 -7.88 -3.38 10.20
C GLN A 12 -6.54 -3.99 10.62
N ASP A 13 -6.58 -5.02 11.46
CA ASP A 13 -5.38 -5.76 11.88
C ASP A 13 -4.83 -6.74 10.86
N SER A 14 -5.64 -7.12 9.87
CA SER A 14 -5.18 -8.01 8.82
C SER A 14 -5.73 -7.65 7.45
N ILE A 15 -4.89 -7.86 6.43
CA ILE A 15 -5.21 -7.62 5.03
C ILE A 15 -4.98 -8.85 4.18
N ASN A 16 -5.67 -8.92 3.05
CA ASN A 16 -5.39 -9.91 2.02
C ASN A 16 -4.02 -9.60 1.37
N ASN A 17 -3.26 -10.63 0.99
CA ASN A 17 -1.99 -10.49 0.28
C ASN A 17 -2.15 -10.13 -1.20
N PHE A 18 -3.39 -10.04 -1.71
CA PHE A 18 -3.71 -9.58 -3.05
C PHE A 18 -4.65 -8.37 -3.06
N PHE A 19 -4.57 -7.57 -4.11
CA PHE A 19 -5.60 -6.58 -4.41
C PHE A 19 -6.90 -7.23 -4.88
N ASP A 20 -8.02 -6.53 -4.68
CA ASP A 20 -9.35 -7.05 -5.03
C ASP A 20 -9.48 -7.25 -6.53
N LYS A 21 -10.34 -8.20 -6.89
CA LYS A 21 -10.71 -8.48 -8.28
C LYS A 21 -11.23 -7.26 -9.04
N ARG A 22 -11.82 -6.32 -8.32
CA ARG A 22 -12.43 -5.10 -8.87
C ARG A 22 -11.44 -3.93 -8.97
N SER A 23 -10.19 -4.12 -8.57
CA SER A 23 -9.17 -3.09 -8.70
C SER A 23 -8.38 -3.25 -10.01
N SER A 24 -7.77 -2.18 -10.49
CA SER A 24 -6.86 -2.21 -11.65
C SER A 24 -5.66 -3.15 -11.46
N HIS A 25 -5.31 -3.47 -10.21
CA HIS A 25 -4.23 -4.38 -9.82
C HIS A 25 -4.74 -5.79 -9.48
N ASN A 26 -5.83 -6.21 -10.13
CA ASN A 26 -6.57 -7.45 -9.86
C ASN A 26 -5.64 -8.66 -9.67
N ARG A 27 -5.75 -9.33 -8.51
CA ARG A 27 -5.00 -10.56 -8.17
C ARG A 27 -3.47 -10.41 -8.21
N THR A 28 -2.93 -9.20 -8.29
CA THR A 28 -1.52 -8.93 -8.06
C THR A 28 -1.23 -8.96 -6.57
N LYS A 29 -0.12 -9.59 -6.18
CA LYS A 29 0.29 -9.56 -4.77
C LYS A 29 0.82 -8.19 -4.38
N LEU A 30 0.66 -7.83 -3.11
CA LEU A 30 1.10 -6.52 -2.62
C LEU A 30 2.59 -6.27 -2.85
N GLY A 31 3.42 -7.28 -2.60
CA GLY A 31 4.86 -7.19 -2.78
C GLY A 31 5.30 -7.25 -4.24
N GLU A 32 4.54 -7.88 -5.14
CA GLU A 32 4.81 -7.81 -6.60
C GLU A 32 4.58 -6.40 -7.13
N THR A 33 3.56 -5.71 -6.62
CA THR A 33 3.33 -4.29 -6.92
C THR A 33 4.46 -3.42 -6.35
N LEU A 34 4.90 -3.69 -5.11
CA LEU A 34 6.04 -3.00 -4.52
C LEU A 34 7.30 -3.15 -5.37
N ASP A 35 7.62 -4.38 -5.78
CA ASP A 35 8.79 -4.66 -6.61
C ASP A 35 8.70 -3.96 -7.96
N SER A 36 7.53 -4.00 -8.60
CA SER A 36 7.31 -3.31 -9.88
C SER A 36 7.52 -1.81 -9.78
N ILE A 37 7.18 -1.19 -8.65
CA ILE A 37 7.48 0.23 -8.40
C ILE A 37 8.98 0.44 -8.14
N CYS A 38 9.59 -0.43 -7.32
CA CYS A 38 10.99 -0.31 -6.97
C CYS A 38 11.93 -0.49 -8.17
N GLU A 39 11.55 -1.35 -9.11
CA GLU A 39 12.23 -1.66 -10.37
C GLU A 39 11.85 -0.72 -11.52
N GLY A 40 10.94 0.23 -11.29
CA GLY A 40 10.53 1.21 -12.31
C GLY A 40 9.63 0.66 -13.42
N ARG A 41 9.06 -0.54 -13.26
CA ARG A 41 8.07 -1.12 -14.19
C ARG A 41 6.71 -0.42 -14.09
N CYS A 42 6.38 0.15 -12.92
CA CYS A 42 5.20 0.99 -12.76
C CYS A 42 5.46 2.16 -11.82
N HIS A 43 4.64 3.21 -11.92
CA HIS A 43 4.77 4.40 -11.10
C HIS A 43 3.97 4.27 -9.80
N ALA A 44 4.44 4.85 -8.70
CA ALA A 44 3.73 4.82 -7.42
C ALA A 44 2.31 5.43 -7.52
N LEU A 45 2.15 6.46 -8.37
CA LEU A 45 0.84 7.11 -8.62
C LEU A 45 -0.13 6.24 -9.45
N SER A 46 0.33 5.11 -10.01
CA SER A 46 -0.56 4.12 -10.62
C SER A 46 -1.37 3.34 -9.58
N ILE A 47 -0.95 3.37 -8.31
CA ILE A 47 -1.77 2.90 -7.21
C ILE A 47 -2.91 3.91 -7.03
N PRO A 48 -4.18 3.47 -7.08
CA PRO A 48 -5.31 4.38 -6.90
C PRO A 48 -5.21 5.16 -5.58
N THR A 49 -5.61 6.43 -5.62
CA THR A 49 -5.64 7.32 -4.46
C THR A 49 -6.33 6.66 -3.26
N ILE A 50 -5.68 6.71 -2.11
CA ILE A 50 -6.24 6.13 -0.88
C ILE A 50 -7.32 7.04 -0.30
N THR A 51 -8.34 6.42 0.27
CA THR A 51 -9.39 7.11 1.02
C THR A 51 -9.05 7.10 2.51
N VAL A 52 -9.11 8.26 3.14
CA VAL A 52 -8.87 8.44 4.58
C VAL A 52 -10.03 9.16 5.24
N VAL A 53 -10.25 8.86 6.52
CA VAL A 53 -11.22 9.53 7.39
C VAL A 53 -10.48 10.04 8.62
N LYS A 54 -10.87 11.21 9.13
CA LYS A 54 -10.33 11.74 10.39
C LYS A 54 -11.15 11.18 11.55
N LEU A 55 -10.54 10.36 12.39
CA LEU A 55 -11.15 9.79 13.59
C LEU A 55 -10.26 10.13 14.79
N ASP A 56 -10.81 10.81 15.80
CA ASP A 56 -10.09 11.21 17.03
C ASP A 56 -8.73 11.87 16.74
N GLY A 57 -8.70 12.79 15.77
CA GLY A 57 -7.50 13.50 15.36
C GLY A 57 -6.51 12.70 14.50
N LYS A 58 -6.77 11.42 14.23
CA LYS A 58 -5.92 10.54 13.41
C LYS A 58 -6.51 10.31 12.02
N TRP A 59 -5.64 10.14 11.03
CA TRP A 59 -6.04 9.75 9.68
C TRP A 59 -6.08 8.23 9.56
N VAL A 60 -7.27 7.66 9.39
CA VAL A 60 -7.48 6.22 9.26
C VAL A 60 -7.87 5.88 7.83
N THR A 61 -7.24 4.87 7.23
CA THR A 61 -7.54 4.50 5.83
C THR A 61 -8.67 3.48 5.70
N ALA A 62 -9.47 3.58 4.64
CA ALA A 62 -10.37 2.49 4.23
C ALA A 62 -9.70 1.47 3.28
N ASP A 63 -8.45 1.73 2.88
CA ASP A 63 -7.72 1.08 1.79
C ASP A 63 -6.39 0.45 2.27
N ASN A 64 -6.47 -0.37 3.33
CA ASN A 64 -5.31 -0.92 4.06
C ASN A 64 -4.23 -1.57 3.18
N ARG A 65 -4.61 -2.24 2.09
CA ARG A 65 -3.65 -2.86 1.15
C ARG A 65 -2.81 -1.86 0.37
N ARG A 66 -3.41 -0.76 -0.07
CA ARG A 66 -2.68 0.30 -0.78
C ARG A 66 -1.76 1.03 0.19
N LEU A 67 -2.26 1.32 1.38
CA LEU A 67 -1.46 1.93 2.44
C LEU A 67 -0.25 1.04 2.82
N TRP A 68 -0.41 -0.29 2.83
CA TRP A 68 0.72 -1.19 3.06
C TRP A 68 1.85 -1.01 2.05
N VAL A 69 1.54 -0.90 0.75
CA VAL A 69 2.57 -0.65 -0.27
C VAL A 69 3.26 0.70 -0.04
N PHE A 70 2.49 1.74 0.28
CA PHE A 70 3.06 3.07 0.55
C PHE A 70 3.91 3.14 1.83
N HIS A 71 3.57 2.40 2.88
CA HIS A 71 4.43 2.27 4.06
C HIS A 71 5.77 1.61 3.71
N GLN A 72 5.75 0.57 2.87
CA GLN A 72 7.00 -0.05 2.39
C GLN A 72 7.81 0.92 1.52
N LEU A 73 7.17 1.64 0.61
CA LEU A 73 7.86 2.67 -0.20
C LEU A 73 8.44 3.78 0.67
N LYS A 74 7.74 4.23 1.72
CA LYS A 74 8.27 5.20 2.67
C LYS A 74 9.47 4.65 3.42
N ARG A 75 9.37 3.41 3.92
CA ARG A 75 10.45 2.70 4.62
C ARG A 75 11.70 2.57 3.75
N LEU A 76 11.53 2.32 2.46
CA LEU A 76 12.62 2.20 1.48
C LEU A 76 13.16 3.55 1.01
N GLY A 77 12.59 4.67 1.45
CA GLY A 77 12.91 5.97 0.88
C GLY A 77 12.60 5.98 -0.61
N LYS A 78 11.36 5.78 -1.01
CA LYS A 78 10.91 5.96 -2.40
C LYS A 78 9.67 6.84 -2.49
N CYS A 79 9.07 7.19 -1.35
CA CYS A 79 7.84 7.96 -1.28
C CYS A 79 7.79 8.73 0.06
N ASP A 80 7.71 10.05 0.01
CA ASP A 80 7.60 10.87 1.21
C ASP A 80 6.16 11.24 1.55
N THR A 81 5.38 11.59 0.53
CA THR A 81 3.96 11.95 0.62
C THR A 81 3.16 11.24 -0.45
N ILE A 82 1.87 11.06 -0.18
CA ILE A 82 0.91 10.48 -1.10
C ILE A 82 -0.33 11.35 -1.18
N PRO A 83 -0.95 11.47 -2.38
CA PRO A 83 -2.25 12.09 -2.49
C PRO A 83 -3.30 11.22 -1.80
N VAL A 84 -4.18 11.86 -1.04
CA VAL A 84 -5.29 11.21 -0.35
C VAL A 84 -6.61 11.87 -0.68
N ARG A 85 -7.68 11.06 -0.68
CA ARG A 85 -9.05 11.52 -0.71
C ARG A 85 -9.63 11.46 0.69
N ILE A 86 -10.10 12.59 1.20
CA ILE A 86 -10.81 12.63 2.47
C ILE A 86 -12.25 12.14 2.24
N SER A 87 -12.71 11.25 3.11
CA SER A 87 -14.10 10.81 3.20
C SER A 87 -14.64 11.21 4.58
N PRO A 88 -15.93 11.56 4.70
CA PRO A 88 -16.56 11.76 5.99
C PRO A 88 -16.81 10.44 6.74
N TYR A 89 -16.74 9.30 6.03
CA TYR A 89 -17.21 8.03 6.56
C TYR A 89 -16.30 6.85 6.18
N ILE A 90 -16.15 5.93 7.13
CA ILE A 90 -15.63 4.58 6.94
C ILE A 90 -16.57 3.60 7.63
N PRO A 91 -16.95 2.48 6.98
CA PRO A 91 -17.80 1.48 7.62
C PRO A 91 -17.20 0.95 8.93
N ALA A 92 -18.00 0.87 10.00
CA ALA A 92 -17.56 0.35 11.29
C ALA A 92 -16.98 -1.07 11.20
N ALA A 93 -17.50 -1.90 10.29
CA ALA A 93 -16.96 -3.23 10.01
C ALA A 93 -15.51 -3.24 9.47
N LYS A 94 -14.99 -2.08 9.02
CA LYS A 94 -13.59 -1.90 8.64
C LYS A 94 -12.72 -1.39 9.79
N LEU A 95 -13.28 -0.97 10.91
CA LEU A 95 -12.56 -0.49 12.10
C LEU A 95 -12.34 -1.66 13.06
N THR A 96 -11.42 -2.54 12.70
CA THR A 96 -11.13 -3.77 13.46
C THR A 96 -9.72 -3.81 14.03
N SER A 97 -8.97 -2.71 13.93
CA SER A 97 -7.60 -2.70 14.43
C SER A 97 -7.55 -2.67 15.96
N ASN A 98 -6.75 -3.57 16.54
CA ASN A 98 -6.46 -3.66 17.98
C ASN A 98 -5.07 -3.11 18.33
N ASN A 99 -4.29 -2.64 17.34
CA ASN A 99 -2.96 -2.06 17.52
C ASN A 99 -2.89 -0.56 17.19
N TRP A 100 -4.03 0.13 17.29
CA TRP A 100 -4.18 1.54 16.93
C TRP A 100 -3.87 1.85 15.45
N GLY A 101 -3.95 0.84 14.58
CA GLY A 101 -3.65 0.97 13.16
C GLY A 101 -2.17 1.21 12.84
N THR A 102 -1.27 0.90 13.77
CA THR A 102 0.18 1.13 13.61
C THR A 102 0.85 0.07 12.75
N SER A 103 0.27 -1.13 12.69
CA SER A 103 0.79 -2.23 11.87
C SER A 103 -0.35 -3.11 11.37
N VAL A 104 -0.06 -3.99 10.42
CA VAL A 104 -1.06 -4.89 9.84
C VAL A 104 -0.42 -6.22 9.46
N CYS A 105 -1.13 -7.32 9.71
CA CYS A 105 -0.73 -8.65 9.28
C CYS A 105 -1.19 -8.91 7.85
N VAL A 106 -0.25 -9.23 6.95
CA VAL A 106 -0.57 -9.69 5.60
C VAL A 106 -0.92 -11.18 5.67
N ARG A 107 -2.13 -11.55 5.28
CA ARG A 107 -2.59 -12.94 5.27
C ARG A 107 -1.95 -13.69 4.11
N GLY A 108 -0.97 -14.54 4.41
CA GLY A 108 -0.22 -15.31 3.42
C GLY A 108 0.99 -14.55 2.86
N PRO A 109 1.73 -15.16 1.91
CA PRO A 109 2.95 -14.57 1.37
C PRO A 109 2.61 -13.30 0.60
N ALA A 110 3.23 -12.18 0.98
CA ALA A 110 3.05 -10.89 0.33
C ALA A 110 3.57 -10.86 -1.11
N GLY A 111 4.39 -11.83 -1.53
CA GLY A 111 5.07 -11.84 -2.82
C GLY A 111 6.20 -10.81 -2.88
N GLY A 112 6.99 -10.86 -3.95
CA GLY A 112 8.12 -9.97 -4.15
C GLY A 112 9.23 -10.06 -3.09
N TYR A 113 10.24 -9.21 -3.19
CA TYR A 113 11.42 -9.24 -2.30
C TYR A 113 11.68 -7.91 -1.59
N TRP A 114 11.26 -6.76 -2.14
CA TRP A 114 11.60 -5.45 -1.57
C TRP A 114 11.00 -5.20 -0.19
N HIS A 115 9.92 -5.90 0.16
CA HIS A 115 9.30 -5.79 1.48
C HIS A 115 10.17 -6.34 2.61
N ASN A 116 11.12 -7.23 2.30
CA ASN A 116 12.11 -7.76 3.24
C ASN A 116 13.48 -7.08 3.11
N ALA A 117 13.67 -6.20 2.13
CA ALA A 117 14.92 -5.49 1.96
C ALA A 117 15.23 -4.63 3.19
N PRO A 118 16.49 -4.54 3.63
CA PRO A 118 16.87 -3.72 4.78
C PRO A 118 16.46 -2.25 4.54
N THR A 119 16.09 -1.57 5.61
CA THR A 119 15.93 -0.11 5.57
C THR A 119 17.26 0.52 5.19
N PRO A 120 17.31 1.41 4.19
CA PRO A 120 18.52 2.14 3.90
C PRO A 120 18.93 2.98 5.13
N PRO A 121 20.24 3.16 5.38
CA PRO A 121 20.70 3.99 6.48
C PRO A 121 20.16 5.42 6.32
N THR A 122 19.59 5.95 7.40
CA THR A 122 19.06 7.32 7.47
C THR A 122 20.17 8.30 7.09
N GLY A 123 20.12 8.89 5.90
CA GLY A 123 21.16 9.81 5.38
C GLY A 123 21.59 9.57 3.94
N PHE A 124 21.32 8.39 3.38
CA PHE A 124 21.46 8.18 1.93
C PHE A 124 20.20 8.66 1.22
N ALA A 125 20.22 9.93 0.79
CA ALA A 125 19.25 10.44 -0.15
C ALA A 125 19.34 9.61 -1.44
N TYR A 126 18.39 8.70 -1.63
CA TYR A 126 18.05 8.24 -2.96
C TYR A 126 17.76 9.50 -3.76
N LYS A 127 18.41 9.66 -4.92
CA LYS A 127 18.14 10.78 -5.82
C LYS A 127 16.64 10.75 -6.10
N SER A 128 15.90 11.69 -5.51
CA SER A 128 14.47 11.84 -5.66
C SER A 128 14.19 11.84 -7.16
N VAL A 129 13.30 10.96 -7.61
CA VAL A 129 12.78 11.07 -8.98
C VAL A 129 12.23 12.50 -9.10
N PRO A 130 12.69 13.31 -10.07
CA PRO A 130 12.31 14.71 -10.12
C PRO A 130 10.80 14.82 -10.30
N THR A 131 10.14 15.37 -9.28
CA THR A 131 8.75 15.84 -9.36
C THR A 131 8.76 17.12 -10.18
N ARG A 132 8.63 16.99 -11.50
CA ARG A 132 8.27 18.12 -12.36
C ARG A 132 7.46 17.57 -13.51
N MET A 133 6.15 17.79 -13.49
CA MET A 133 5.36 18.12 -14.70
C MET A 133 4.04 18.77 -14.28
N THR A 134 4.07 20.09 -14.18
CA THR A 134 2.95 20.96 -14.52
C THR A 134 2.69 20.87 -16.03
N THR A 135 1.43 20.69 -16.41
CA THR A 135 0.79 21.11 -17.67
C THR A 135 1.51 20.79 -19.00
N ALA A 136 1.00 19.78 -19.72
CA ALA A 136 0.60 19.93 -21.11
C ALA A 136 -0.17 18.67 -21.58
N LEU A 137 -1.50 18.80 -21.62
CA LEU A 137 -2.30 18.15 -22.64
C LEU A 137 -1.74 18.55 -24.01
N LYS A 138 -1.40 17.57 -24.85
CA LYS A 138 -1.73 17.58 -26.27
C LYS A 138 -1.55 16.18 -26.86
N SER A 139 -2.67 15.73 -27.42
CA SER A 139 -2.86 14.62 -28.34
C SER A 139 -1.70 14.43 -29.33
N ASN A 140 -1.44 13.18 -29.69
CA ASN A 140 -1.60 12.76 -31.09
C ASN A 140 -1.73 11.23 -31.21
N VAL A 141 -2.83 10.86 -31.85
CA VAL A 141 -3.14 9.57 -32.45
C VAL A 141 -2.41 9.51 -33.79
N GLU A 142 -1.78 8.38 -34.11
CA GLU A 142 -1.66 7.76 -35.46
C GLU A 142 -0.74 6.52 -35.34
N HIS A 143 -1.27 5.30 -35.33
CA HIS A 143 -1.54 4.43 -36.50
C HIS A 143 -0.34 4.19 -37.43
N SER A 144 0.35 3.05 -37.26
CA SER A 144 0.62 2.08 -38.35
C SER A 144 1.50 0.90 -37.90
N SER A 145 0.92 -0.31 -37.94
CA SER A 145 1.56 -1.59 -38.31
C SER A 145 1.44 -1.74 -39.84
N PRO A 146 2.14 -2.63 -40.60
CA PRO A 146 2.40 -4.05 -40.23
C PRO A 146 3.61 -4.82 -40.85
N LEU A 147 3.83 -6.05 -40.34
CA LEU A 147 4.30 -7.32 -40.98
C LEU A 147 5.70 -7.37 -41.68
N THR A 148 6.60 -8.39 -41.57
CA THR A 148 6.43 -9.86 -41.71
C THR A 148 7.76 -10.66 -41.53
N LYS A 149 7.64 -11.99 -41.22
CA LYS A 149 8.52 -13.20 -41.46
C LYS A 149 9.68 -13.51 -40.48
N ARG A 150 9.60 -14.64 -39.72
CA ARG A 150 10.13 -16.03 -39.96
C ARG A 150 11.66 -16.08 -39.72
N SER A 151 12.30 -16.97 -38.93
CA SER A 151 12.17 -18.43 -38.79
C SER A 151 13.10 -18.95 -37.66
N THR A 152 12.66 -20.02 -36.98
CA THR A 152 13.38 -21.23 -36.49
C THR A 152 14.69 -21.22 -35.65
N SER A 153 14.63 -22.15 -34.67
CA SER A 153 15.64 -23.07 -34.08
C SER A 153 16.54 -22.68 -32.90
N ASP A 154 16.42 -23.52 -31.87
CA ASP A 154 17.44 -24.08 -30.97
C ASP A 154 18.32 -23.14 -30.13
N SER A 155 18.22 -23.25 -28.80
CA SER A 155 19.02 -24.23 -28.07
C SER A 155 18.84 -24.10 -26.56
N LEU A 156 18.68 -25.24 -25.90
CA LEU A 156 18.68 -25.42 -24.45
C LEU A 156 20.11 -25.26 -23.92
N GLN A 157 20.34 -24.35 -22.98
CA GLN A 157 21.46 -24.47 -22.05
C GLN A 157 21.00 -24.09 -20.63
N THR A 158 20.86 -25.14 -19.83
CA THR A 158 20.64 -25.11 -18.39
C THR A 158 21.99 -24.94 -17.69
N ASN A 159 22.11 -23.94 -16.82
CA ASN A 159 23.20 -23.84 -15.86
C ASN A 159 22.68 -24.24 -14.47
N PRO A 160 23.25 -25.26 -13.81
CA PRO A 160 22.97 -25.54 -12.41
C PRO A 160 23.99 -24.80 -11.53
N ILE A 161 23.51 -23.97 -10.60
CA ILE A 161 24.34 -23.56 -9.45
C ILE A 161 23.65 -24.00 -8.16
N ARG A 162 24.45 -24.72 -7.40
CA ARG A 162 24.18 -25.54 -6.24
C ARG A 162 24.27 -24.68 -4.96
N SER A 163 23.33 -24.95 -4.05
CA SER A 163 23.45 -24.90 -2.58
C SER A 163 23.89 -23.62 -1.88
N GLY A 164 23.02 -23.10 -0.99
CA GLY A 164 23.41 -22.20 0.09
C GLY A 164 22.28 -21.90 1.08
N LEU A 165 22.35 -22.56 2.25
CA LEU A 165 21.86 -22.13 3.56
C LEU A 165 20.35 -22.08 3.85
N HIS A 166 19.86 -23.17 4.46
CA HIS A 166 18.74 -23.14 5.39
C HIS A 166 19.08 -22.26 6.60
N SER A 167 18.28 -21.22 6.82
CA SER A 167 18.30 -20.43 8.06
C SER A 167 16.90 -20.44 8.67
N THR A 168 16.65 -21.36 9.58
CA THR A 168 15.38 -21.47 10.32
C THR A 168 15.38 -20.52 11.51
N TYR A 169 14.75 -19.35 11.37
CA TYR A 169 14.42 -18.51 12.52
C TYR A 169 12.93 -18.67 12.86
N LYS A 170 12.67 -19.36 13.98
CA LYS A 170 11.36 -19.37 14.65
C LYS A 170 11.16 -18.01 15.29
N ALA A 171 10.20 -17.22 14.80
CA ALA A 171 9.72 -16.04 15.51
C ALA A 171 8.74 -16.49 16.60
N GLN A 172 9.14 -16.31 17.87
CA GLN A 172 8.27 -16.45 19.03
C GLN A 172 7.28 -15.27 19.06
N VAL A 173 5.99 -15.58 18.96
CA VAL A 173 4.90 -14.62 19.15
C VAL A 173 4.48 -14.68 20.62
N PRO A 174 4.44 -13.56 21.38
CA PRO A 174 3.94 -13.60 22.75
C PRO A 174 2.45 -13.95 22.79
N ALA A 175 2.10 -14.79 23.76
CA ALA A 175 0.77 -15.32 23.96
C ALA A 175 -0.23 -14.22 24.35
N THR A 176 -1.42 -14.31 23.74
CA THR A 176 -2.67 -13.57 24.00
C THR A 176 -2.67 -12.05 23.73
N PRO A 177 -3.35 -11.59 22.66
CA PRO A 177 -3.66 -10.17 22.50
C PRO A 177 -4.74 -9.74 23.50
N ILE A 178 -4.46 -8.66 24.24
CA ILE A 178 -5.43 -7.95 25.09
C ILE A 178 -6.59 -7.51 24.19
N ARG A 179 -7.78 -8.11 24.36
CA ARG A 179 -9.01 -7.68 23.70
C ARG A 179 -9.45 -6.34 24.29
N TYR A 180 -9.50 -5.29 23.48
CA TYR A 180 -10.24 -4.08 23.85
C TYR A 180 -11.65 -4.13 23.26
N PRO A 181 -12.69 -3.83 24.05
CA PRO A 181 -14.06 -3.91 23.57
C PRO A 181 -14.33 -2.82 22.53
N LEU A 182 -15.14 -3.17 21.52
CA LEU A 182 -15.67 -2.26 20.49
C LEU A 182 -16.33 -0.99 21.08
N SER A 183 -16.68 -0.99 22.37
CA SER A 183 -17.30 0.12 23.10
C SER A 183 -16.42 1.37 23.25
N LYS A 184 -15.12 1.31 22.89
CA LYS A 184 -14.25 2.50 22.81
C LYS A 184 -14.23 3.16 21.44
N TRP A 185 -14.91 2.59 20.44
CA TRP A 185 -15.11 3.24 19.15
C TRP A 185 -16.48 3.93 19.15
N PRO A 186 -16.59 5.18 18.67
CA PRO A 186 -17.87 5.87 18.62
C PRO A 186 -18.88 5.06 17.82
N THR A 187 -20.05 4.89 18.40
CA THR A 187 -21.20 4.25 17.76
C THR A 187 -21.81 5.21 16.74
N PHE A 188 -22.64 4.70 15.83
CA PHE A 188 -23.39 5.52 14.86
C PHE A 188 -24.15 6.69 15.53
N SER A 189 -24.60 6.47 16.77
CA SER A 189 -25.28 7.43 17.64
C SER A 189 -24.41 8.61 18.07
N ASP A 190 -23.11 8.39 18.23
CA ASP A 190 -22.16 9.40 18.75
C ASP A 190 -21.73 10.38 17.66
N ILE A 191 -21.73 9.93 16.39
CA ILE A 191 -21.34 10.74 15.22
C ILE A 191 -22.51 11.62 14.75
N SER A 192 -23.77 11.17 14.92
CA SER A 192 -24.94 11.97 14.55
C SER A 192 -25.14 13.20 15.46
N LYS A 193 -24.74 13.12 16.74
CA LYS A 193 -24.91 14.23 17.70
C LYS A 193 -23.91 15.37 17.50
N ALA A 194 -22.77 15.10 16.88
CA ALA A 194 -21.74 16.12 16.66
C ALA A 194 -22.07 17.10 15.51
N HIS A 195 -23.12 16.82 14.72
CA HIS A 195 -23.51 17.66 13.58
C HIS A 195 -24.64 18.66 13.88
N ASP A 196 -25.33 18.54 15.01
CA ASP A 196 -26.46 19.42 15.35
C ASP A 196 -26.07 20.61 16.26
N ASP A 197 -24.85 20.61 16.82
CA ASP A 197 -24.46 21.57 17.88
C ASP A 197 -23.67 22.79 17.38
N HIS A 198 -23.78 23.14 16.09
CA HIS A 198 -23.14 24.35 15.51
C HIS A 198 -24.13 25.34 14.88
N SER A 199 -25.42 25.22 15.21
CA SER A 199 -26.43 26.19 14.75
C SER A 199 -27.20 26.79 15.92
N HIS A 200 -26.51 27.36 16.90
CA HIS A 200 -26.99 28.48 17.73
C HIS A 200 -25.86 29.05 18.59
N ARG A 201 -25.16 30.06 18.07
CA ARG A 201 -24.72 31.25 18.82
C ARG A 201 -24.14 32.29 17.89
#